data_AF-A0AAU3WE67-F1
#
_entry.id   AF-A0AAU3WE67-F1
#
_cell.length_a   1.000
_cell.length_b   1.000
_cell.length_c   1.000
_cell.angle_alpha   90.00
_cell.angle_beta   90.00
_cell.angle_gamma   90.00
#
_symmetry.space_group_name_H-M   'P 1'
#
loop_
_entity.id
_entity.type
_entity.pdbx_description
1 polymer ?
#
loop_
_entity_poly.entity_id
_entity_poly.type
_entity_poly.pdbx_seq_one_letter_code
_entity_poly.pdbx_strand_id
1 'polypeptide(L)'
;MAAPARSPTSRCPGRPKRSEDFEDGPSHHHGAGGPMPVTRNHAPNPVSVAFVEACEQYGIPHNDDCDGEEILGVNLPHLNIRDGRRVSAWTAFVQPVLGSPLLTVDRRRALRRLPLAGTA
;
A
#
# COMPACT_ATOMS: atom_id res chain seq x y z
N MET A 1 -13.66 -23.05 -19.55
CA MET A 1 -14.27 -22.88 -18.22
C MET A 1 -14.07 -21.44 -17.77
N ALA A 2 -15.14 -20.66 -17.68
CA ALA A 2 -15.09 -19.30 -17.15
C ALA A 2 -14.76 -19.34 -15.65
N ALA A 3 -13.84 -18.49 -15.20
CA ALA A 3 -13.59 -18.32 -13.77
C ALA A 3 -14.89 -17.88 -13.08
N PRO A 4 -15.28 -18.47 -11.93
CA PRO A 4 -16.52 -18.12 -11.29
C PRO A 4 -16.50 -16.65 -10.85
N ALA A 5 -17.62 -15.96 -11.10
CA ALA A 5 -17.87 -14.62 -10.58
C ALA A 5 -17.78 -14.65 -9.05
N ARG A 6 -16.98 -13.73 -8.48
CA ARG A 6 -16.75 -13.67 -7.03
C ARG A 6 -17.97 -13.07 -6.33
N SER A 7 -18.37 -13.68 -5.22
CA SER A 7 -19.43 -13.19 -4.35
C SER A 7 -19.15 -11.76 -3.84
N PRO A 8 -20.15 -10.85 -3.81
CA PRO A 8 -20.00 -9.51 -3.25
C PRO A 8 -19.75 -9.52 -1.72
N THR A 9 -20.04 -10.63 -1.04
CA THR A 9 -19.75 -10.82 0.39
C THR A 9 -18.45 -11.57 0.64
N SER A 10 -17.71 -11.95 -0.40
CA SER A 10 -16.29 -12.27 -0.25
C SER A 10 -15.51 -10.97 -0.04
N ARG A 11 -15.70 -10.36 1.14
CA ARG A 11 -14.74 -9.40 1.72
C ARG A 11 -13.38 -10.04 1.50
N CYS A 12 -12.55 -9.48 0.63
CA CYS A 12 -11.20 -10.00 0.41
C CYS A 12 -10.49 -10.00 1.77
N PRO A 13 -10.27 -11.14 2.43
CA PRO A 13 -9.47 -11.14 3.63
C PRO A 13 -8.02 -10.98 3.15
N GLY A 14 -7.39 -9.85 3.45
CA GLY A 14 -5.93 -9.74 3.43
C GLY A 14 -5.24 -9.69 2.07
N ARG A 15 -5.77 -8.96 1.06
CA ARG A 15 -4.95 -8.62 -0.13
C ARG A 15 -3.77 -7.67 0.17
N PRO A 16 -3.90 -6.63 1.01
CA PRO A 16 -2.78 -5.78 1.42
C PRO A 16 -1.68 -6.58 2.13
N LYS A 17 -2.08 -7.53 2.98
CA LYS A 17 -1.16 -8.29 3.82
C LYS A 17 -0.12 -9.12 3.08
N ARG A 18 -0.41 -9.59 1.86
CA ARG A 18 0.58 -10.32 1.05
C ARG A 18 1.61 -9.42 0.39
N SER A 19 1.22 -8.18 0.10
CA SER A 19 2.10 -7.17 -0.48
C SER A 19 2.95 -6.47 0.56
N GLU A 20 2.46 -6.41 1.79
CA GLU A 20 2.95 -5.57 2.87
C GLU A 20 4.04 -6.23 3.72
N ASP A 21 4.99 -5.41 4.14
CA ASP A 21 5.98 -5.71 5.16
C ASP A 21 5.92 -4.60 6.20
N PHE A 22 4.98 -4.77 7.15
CA PHE A 22 4.74 -3.80 8.20
C PHE A 22 5.82 -3.89 9.28
N GLU A 23 6.36 -2.74 9.66
CA GLU A 23 7.49 -2.64 10.60
C GLU A 23 7.19 -3.23 11.97
N ASP A 24 5.96 -3.07 12.47
CA ASP A 24 5.55 -3.61 13.78
C ASP A 24 5.13 -5.10 13.71
N GLY A 25 5.20 -5.71 12.53
CA GLY A 25 4.87 -7.11 12.30
C GLY A 25 3.40 -7.35 11.91
N PRO A 26 3.03 -8.62 11.65
CA PRO A 26 1.71 -8.94 11.10
C PRO A 26 0.61 -8.79 12.16
N SER A 27 -0.56 -8.28 11.77
CA SER A 27 -1.72 -8.12 12.65
C SER A 27 -3.03 -8.53 11.96
N HIS A 28 -4.18 -8.27 12.59
CA HIS A 28 -5.46 -8.43 11.92
C HIS A 28 -5.63 -7.47 10.72
N HIS A 29 -4.93 -6.35 10.70
CA HIS A 29 -5.00 -5.35 9.62
C HIS A 29 -3.76 -5.38 8.71
N HIS A 30 -2.59 -5.71 9.26
CA HIS A 30 -1.31 -5.65 8.55
C HIS A 30 -0.70 -7.00 8.18
N GLY A 31 0.13 -7.01 7.15
CA GLY A 31 0.96 -8.14 6.74
C GLY A 31 2.45 -7.96 7.06
N ALA A 32 3.20 -9.04 6.91
CA ALA A 32 4.65 -9.06 7.05
C ALA A 32 5.30 -9.94 5.97
N GLY A 33 6.54 -9.62 5.59
CA GLY A 33 7.31 -10.38 4.60
C GLY A 33 6.94 -10.13 3.14
N GLY A 34 6.05 -9.17 2.87
CA GLY A 34 5.76 -8.72 1.52
C GLY A 34 6.87 -7.84 0.91
N PRO A 35 6.81 -7.53 -0.39
CA PRO A 35 7.82 -6.70 -1.04
C PRO A 35 7.68 -5.18 -0.77
N MET A 36 6.53 -4.72 -0.25
CA MET A 36 6.27 -3.30 0.02
C MET A 36 6.46 -2.99 1.51
N PRO A 37 7.48 -2.21 1.90
CA PRO A 37 7.62 -1.78 3.29
C PRO A 37 6.49 -0.83 3.67
N VAL A 38 5.99 -0.97 4.89
CA VAL A 38 5.13 -0.01 5.57
C VAL A 38 5.79 0.29 6.91
N THR A 39 6.35 1.48 7.05
CA THR A 39 7.20 1.87 8.19
C THR A 39 6.61 3.06 8.92
N ARG A 40 6.91 3.18 10.21
CA ARG A 40 6.61 4.39 10.98
C ARG A 40 7.43 5.58 10.47
N ASN A 41 6.91 6.77 10.71
CA ASN A 41 7.63 8.00 10.42
C ASN A 41 8.60 8.31 11.57
N HIS A 42 9.82 7.76 11.51
CA HIS A 42 10.84 7.91 12.58
C HIS A 42 11.49 9.29 12.69
N ALA A 43 11.32 10.13 11.67
CA ALA A 43 11.87 11.48 11.65
C ALA A 43 10.82 12.45 11.08
N PRO A 44 9.68 12.64 11.79
CA PRO A 44 8.61 13.47 11.30
C PRO A 44 9.05 14.93 11.26
N ASN A 45 8.50 15.69 10.32
CA ASN A 45 8.69 17.13 10.31
C ASN A 45 8.11 17.72 11.61
N PRO A 46 8.80 18.63 12.32
CA PRO A 46 8.28 19.28 13.52
C PRO A 46 6.88 19.91 13.33
N VAL A 47 6.57 20.39 12.12
CA VAL A 47 5.24 20.92 11.78
C VAL A 47 4.17 19.83 11.81
N SER A 48 4.47 18.62 11.37
CA SER A 48 3.53 17.48 11.43
C SER A 48 3.24 17.08 12.87
N VAL A 49 4.25 17.09 13.74
CA VAL A 49 4.09 16.82 15.18
C VAL A 49 3.22 17.91 15.82
N ALA A 50 3.55 19.17 15.60
CA ALA A 50 2.77 20.30 16.12
C ALA A 50 1.31 20.30 15.63
N PHE A 51 1.06 19.84 14.39
CA PHE A 51 -0.29 19.68 13.86
C PHE A 51 -1.07 18.60 14.61
N VAL A 52 -0.48 17.43 14.84
CA VAL A 52 -1.09 16.33 15.62
C VAL A 52 -1.43 16.82 17.03
N GLU A 53 -0.47 17.45 17.71
CA GLU A 53 -0.66 18.01 19.06
C GLU A 53 -1.80 19.04 19.11
N ALA A 54 -1.90 19.93 18.11
CA ALA A 54 -2.96 20.92 18.05
C ALA A 54 -4.35 20.29 17.84
N CYS A 55 -4.43 19.22 17.02
CA CYS A 55 -5.67 18.46 16.83
C CYS A 55 -6.11 17.77 18.12
N GLU A 56 -5.16 17.16 18.86
CA GLU A 56 -5.44 16.56 20.17
C GLU A 56 -5.96 17.60 21.18
N GLN A 57 -5.36 18.79 21.22
CA GLN A 57 -5.82 19.89 22.07
C GLN A 57 -7.24 20.37 21.70
N TYR A 58 -7.62 20.27 20.43
CA TYR A 58 -8.96 20.58 19.94
C TYR A 58 -9.98 19.46 20.25
N GLY A 59 -9.52 18.31 20.77
CA GLY A 59 -10.36 17.17 21.12
C GLY A 59 -10.51 16.13 20.02
N ILE A 60 -9.70 16.16 18.96
CA ILE A 60 -9.61 15.08 17.98
C ILE A 60 -8.71 13.99 18.57
N PRO A 61 -9.19 12.74 18.74
CA PRO A 61 -8.39 11.69 19.35
C PRO A 61 -7.18 11.34 18.49
N HIS A 62 -6.05 11.06 19.13
CA HIS A 62 -4.90 10.43 18.49
C HIS A 62 -5.29 9.04 17.98
N ASN A 63 -4.88 8.72 16.76
CA ASN A 63 -4.96 7.38 16.20
C ASN A 63 -3.55 6.95 15.80
N ASP A 64 -3.02 5.90 16.42
CA ASP A 64 -1.66 5.44 16.11
C ASP A 64 -1.60 4.64 14.79
N ASP A 65 -2.74 4.17 14.29
CA ASP A 65 -2.83 3.34 13.09
C ASP A 65 -4.14 3.60 12.33
N CYS A 66 -4.10 4.53 11.36
CA CYS A 66 -5.26 4.85 10.53
C CYS A 66 -5.60 3.78 9.48
N ASP A 67 -4.73 2.77 9.31
CA ASP A 67 -4.97 1.62 8.43
C ASP A 67 -5.47 0.40 9.23
N GLY A 68 -5.66 0.57 10.54
CA GLY A 68 -6.07 -0.42 11.52
C GLY A 68 -7.59 -0.62 11.62
N GLU A 69 -8.06 -0.89 12.84
CA GLU A 69 -9.49 -1.13 13.13
C GLU A 69 -10.30 0.17 13.10
N GLU A 70 -9.76 1.23 13.70
CA GLU A 70 -10.34 2.57 13.72
C GLU A 70 -9.64 3.46 12.71
N ILE A 71 -10.40 4.17 11.89
CA ILE A 71 -9.87 5.04 10.82
C ILE A 71 -9.90 6.50 11.28
N LEU A 72 -10.83 6.87 12.17
CA LEU A 72 -10.99 8.24 12.62
C LEU A 72 -9.92 8.63 13.64
N GLY A 73 -9.51 9.90 13.60
CA GLY A 73 -8.51 10.47 14.49
C GLY A 73 -7.38 11.16 13.73
N VAL A 74 -6.45 11.72 14.50
CA VAL A 74 -5.25 12.39 13.97
C VAL A 74 -4.02 11.50 14.19
N ASN A 75 -3.13 11.42 13.21
CA ASN A 75 -1.99 10.51 13.23
C ASN A 75 -0.77 11.08 12.50
N LEU A 76 0.39 10.46 12.74
CA LEU A 76 1.51 10.50 11.80
C LEU A 76 1.40 9.30 10.85
N PRO A 77 1.37 9.51 9.53
CA PRO A 77 1.09 8.42 8.60
C PRO A 77 2.26 7.45 8.47
N HIS A 78 1.94 6.18 8.24
CA HIS A 78 2.91 5.18 7.79
C HIS A 78 3.44 5.54 6.40
N LEU A 79 4.69 5.15 6.12
CA LEU A 79 5.42 5.50 4.92
C LEU A 79 5.92 4.24 4.19
N ASN A 80 5.97 4.30 2.86
CA ASN A 80 6.68 3.30 2.05
C ASN A 80 8.14 3.72 1.86
N ILE A 81 8.92 3.69 2.93
CA ILE A 81 10.34 4.06 2.92
C ILE A 81 11.18 2.88 3.44
N ARG A 82 12.32 2.64 2.80
CA ARG A 82 13.36 1.72 3.27
C ARG A 82 14.70 2.36 2.99
N ASP A 83 15.60 2.33 3.98
CA ASP A 83 16.93 2.94 3.90
C ASP A 83 16.91 4.41 3.43
N GLY A 84 15.95 5.19 3.95
CA GLY A 84 15.79 6.62 3.63
C GLY A 84 15.30 6.90 2.21
N ARG A 85 14.89 5.88 1.44
CA ARG A 85 14.41 6.02 0.07
C ARG A 85 12.97 5.54 -0.05
N ARG A 86 12.18 6.26 -0.85
CA ARG A 86 10.84 5.81 -1.21
C ARG A 86 10.92 4.48 -1.95
N VAL A 87 10.14 3.51 -1.50
CA VAL A 87 9.89 2.27 -2.22
C VAL A 87 8.61 2.42 -3.03
N SER A 88 8.75 2.35 -4.35
CA SER A 88 7.62 2.42 -5.28
C SER A 88 7.09 1.02 -5.60
N ALA A 89 5.88 0.92 -6.17
CA ALA A 89 5.38 -0.36 -6.70
C ALA A 89 6.31 -0.96 -7.76
N TRP A 90 6.98 -0.13 -8.56
CA TRP A 90 8.02 -0.60 -9.49
C TRP A 90 9.18 -1.26 -8.74
N THR A 91 9.73 -0.57 -7.75
CA THR A 91 10.88 -1.05 -6.94
C THR A 91 10.53 -2.32 -6.16
N ALA A 92 9.34 -2.39 -5.58
CA ALA A 92 8.88 -3.53 -4.80
C ALA A 92 8.56 -4.76 -5.66
N PHE A 93 7.81 -4.60 -6.76
CA PHE A 93 7.22 -5.74 -7.46
C PHE A 93 7.85 -6.05 -8.81
N VAL A 94 8.30 -5.04 -9.56
CA VAL A 94 8.72 -5.23 -10.97
C VAL A 94 10.23 -5.33 -11.08
N GLN A 95 10.94 -4.40 -10.45
CA GLN A 95 12.40 -4.33 -10.46
C GLN A 95 13.07 -5.67 -10.06
N PRO A 96 12.60 -6.40 -9.02
CA PRO A 96 13.25 -7.65 -8.61
C PRO A 96 13.13 -8.79 -9.63
N VAL A 97 12.17 -8.72 -10.55
CA VAL A 97 11.87 -9.78 -11.52
C VAL A 97 12.16 -9.39 -12.97
N LEU A 98 12.88 -8.29 -13.20
CA LEU A 98 13.22 -7.79 -14.55
C LEU A 98 13.97 -8.80 -15.43
N GLY A 99 14.67 -9.76 -14.84
CA GLY A 99 15.37 -10.82 -15.58
C GLY A 99 14.46 -11.96 -16.05
N SER A 100 13.18 -11.96 -15.68
CA SER A 100 12.26 -13.03 -16.05
C SER A 100 11.94 -12.99 -17.56
N PRO A 101 12.03 -14.12 -18.29
CA PRO A 101 11.61 -14.19 -19.69
C PRO A 101 10.10 -13.99 -19.87
N LEU A 102 9.33 -14.06 -18.78
CA LEU A 102 7.87 -13.84 -18.78
C LEU A 102 7.49 -12.37 -18.60
N LEU A 103 8.46 -11.48 -18.37
CA LEU A 103 8.20 -10.06 -18.13
C LEU A 103 8.76 -9.20 -19.25
N THR A 104 7.88 -8.47 -19.94
CA THR A 104 8.26 -7.40 -20.87
C THR A 104 7.90 -6.05 -20.28
N VAL A 105 8.85 -5.13 -20.20
CA VAL A 105 8.61 -3.75 -19.77
C VAL A 105 8.83 -2.79 -20.93
N ASP A 106 7.77 -2.08 -21.30
CA ASP A 106 7.82 -0.98 -22.26
C ASP A 106 7.49 0.34 -21.56
N ARG A 107 8.48 1.24 -21.48
CA ARG A 107 8.36 2.52 -20.75
C ARG A 107 7.85 3.67 -21.61
N ARG A 108 7.77 3.52 -22.93
CA ARG A 108 7.59 4.65 -23.87
C ARG A 108 6.43 4.46 -24.83
N ARG A 109 5.54 3.52 -24.55
CA ARG A 109 4.39 3.23 -25.41
C ARG A 109 3.10 3.66 -24.74
N ALA A 110 2.50 4.72 -25.29
CA ALA A 110 1.13 5.09 -24.95
C ALA A 110 0.16 4.11 -25.62
N LEU A 111 -0.66 3.41 -24.83
CA LEU A 111 -1.74 2.59 -25.34
C LEU A 111 -2.86 3.51 -25.84
N ARG A 112 -3.15 3.50 -27.15
CA ARG A 112 -4.17 4.37 -27.77
C ARG A 112 -5.51 3.71 -27.98
N ARG A 113 -5.51 2.42 -28.32
CA ARG A 113 -6.70 1.62 -28.61
C ARG A 113 -6.43 0.19 -28.19
N LEU A 114 -7.45 -0.46 -27.64
CA LEU A 114 -7.47 -1.90 -27.42
C LEU A 114 -8.33 -2.51 -28.52
N PRO A 115 -7.76 -3.29 -29.46
CA PRO A 115 -8.58 -3.97 -30.45
C PRO A 115 -9.44 -5.03 -29.76
N LEU A 116 -10.74 -5.03 -30.06
CA LEU A 116 -11.67 -6.08 -29.65
C LEU A 116 -11.86 -7.02 -30.84
N ALA A 117 -11.65 -8.32 -30.63
CA ALA A 117 -12.07 -9.30 -31.62
C ALA A 117 -13.60 -9.43 -31.55
N GLY A 118 -14.30 -9.15 -32.65
CA GLY A 118 -15.73 -9.35 -32.73
C GLY A 118 -16.06 -10.85 -32.64
N THR A 119 -16.99 -11.22 -31.78
CA THR A 119 -17.62 -12.55 -31.82
C THR A 119 -18.70 -12.52 -32.90
N ALA A 120 -18.51 -13.28 -33.97
CA ALA A 120 -19.54 -13.56 -34.97
C ALA A 120 -20.57 -14.56 -34.43
#